data_AF-A0A661PKH5-F1
#
_entry.id   AF-A0A661PKH5-F1
#
_cell.length_a   1.000
_cell.length_b   1.000
_cell.length_c   1.000
_cell.angle_alpha   90.00
_cell.angle_beta   90.00
_cell.angle_gamma   90.00
#
_symmetry.space_group_name_H-M   'P 1'
#
loop_
_entity.id
_entity.type
_entity.pdbx_description
1 polymer ?
#
loop_
_entity_poly.entity_id
_entity_poly.type
_entity_poly.pdbx_seq_one_letter_code
_entity_poly.pdbx_strand_id
1 'polypeptide(L)'
;MCLKLTKGVVYLLLPVLILVACSGINNATQEDQERQSFEDFRATIKKVIQEPDRQAEMLGLIEDYQLDFKGLRATVKAQRTELRHFNADYDASREQFEAFIDKYDRDISSARKKATESRMAFVRATTAEEWAALKKADAKAMKNMVSTTQEI
;
A
#
# COMPACT_ATOMS: atom_id res chain seq x y z
N MET A 1 63.35 8.85 -12.98
CA MET A 1 63.04 8.86 -11.53
C MET A 1 61.75 8.09 -11.31
N CYS A 2 61.85 6.81 -10.94
CA CYS A 2 60.68 5.97 -10.63
C CYS A 2 60.33 6.13 -9.15
N LEU A 3 59.17 6.73 -8.86
CA LEU A 3 58.61 6.75 -7.51
C LEU A 3 58.23 5.31 -7.11
N LYS A 4 58.97 4.76 -6.14
CA LYS A 4 58.63 3.51 -5.47
C LYS A 4 57.39 3.76 -4.60
N LEU A 5 56.20 3.42 -5.11
CA LEU A 5 55.00 3.33 -4.29
C LEU A 5 55.20 2.23 -3.23
N THR A 6 55.29 2.65 -1.98
CA THR A 6 55.39 1.76 -0.83
C THR A 6 54.05 1.06 -0.61
N LYS A 7 54.08 -0.27 -0.44
CA LYS A 7 52.92 -1.16 -0.28
C LYS A 7 52.01 -0.80 0.92
N GLY A 8 52.41 0.13 1.78
CA GLY A 8 51.63 0.58 2.93
C GLY A 8 50.48 1.54 2.62
N VAL A 9 50.53 2.26 1.48
CA VAL A 9 49.49 3.27 1.14
C VAL A 9 48.24 2.63 0.53
N VAL A 10 48.37 1.45 -0.08
CA VAL A 10 47.25 0.76 -0.73
C VAL A 10 46.24 0.18 0.28
N TYR A 11 46.67 -0.15 1.49
CA TYR A 11 45.78 -0.71 2.52
C TYR A 11 44.91 0.33 3.25
N LEU A 12 45.20 1.63 3.10
CA LEU A 12 44.47 2.68 3.81
C LEU A 12 43.35 3.32 2.98
N LEU A 13 43.28 3.03 1.67
CA LEU A 13 42.24 3.54 0.76
C LEU A 13 41.07 2.57 0.53
N LEU A 14 41.20 1.30 0.94
CA LEU A 14 40.16 0.28 0.74
C LEU A 14 38.89 0.43 1.64
N PRO A 15 38.96 0.89 2.91
CA PRO A 15 37.77 0.95 3.76
C PRO A 15 36.85 2.16 3.47
N VAL A 16 37.31 3.16 2.72
CA VAL A 16 36.50 4.37 2.41
C VAL A 16 35.45 4.11 1.32
N LEU A 17 35.69 3.14 0.43
CA LEU A 17 34.73 2.78 -0.63
C LEU A 17 33.54 1.94 -0.14
N ILE A 18 33.63 1.33 1.05
CA ILE A 18 32.55 0.50 1.61
C ILE A 18 31.43 1.36 2.23
N LEU A 19 31.72 2.63 2.59
CA LEU A 19 30.73 3.53 3.21
C LEU A 19 29.81 4.25 2.20
N VAL A 20 30.11 4.21 0.90
CA VAL A 20 29.28 4.85 -0.14
C VAL A 20 28.20 3.89 -0.70
N ALA A 21 28.25 2.60 -0.35
CA ALA A 21 27.35 1.58 -0.90
C ALA A 21 25.98 1.48 -0.20
N CYS A 22 25.73 2.20 0.90
CA CYS A 22 24.44 2.19 1.61
C CYS A 22 23.55 3.41 1.36
N SER A 23 23.83 4.24 0.35
CA SER A 23 22.91 5.30 -0.10
C SER A 23 22.19 4.94 -1.40
N GLY A 24 22.06 3.63 -1.69
CA GLY A 24 21.03 3.11 -2.60
C GLY A 24 19.65 3.35 -1.99
N ILE A 25 19.25 4.62 -1.96
CA ILE A 25 17.95 5.10 -1.56
C ILE A 25 16.96 4.46 -2.54
N ASN A 26 16.35 3.34 -2.12
CA ASN A 26 15.16 2.82 -2.75
C ASN A 26 14.07 3.89 -2.59
N ASN A 27 13.97 4.78 -3.57
CA ASN A 27 12.86 5.73 -3.74
C ASN A 27 11.59 4.95 -4.16
N ALA A 28 11.27 3.86 -3.48
CA ALA A 28 10.05 3.12 -3.71
C ALA A 28 8.88 4.05 -3.36
N THR A 29 8.02 4.31 -4.34
CA THR A 29 6.83 5.12 -4.15
C THR A 29 5.91 4.45 -3.13
N GLN A 30 4.97 5.19 -2.53
CA GLN A 30 3.99 4.56 -1.66
C GLN A 30 3.16 3.49 -2.38
N GLU A 31 2.87 3.69 -3.67
CA GLU A 31 2.22 2.66 -4.48
C GLU A 31 3.07 1.40 -4.63
N ASP A 32 4.39 1.53 -4.75
CA ASP A 32 5.31 0.38 -4.77
C ASP A 32 5.30 -0.35 -3.41
N GLN A 33 5.27 0.38 -2.30
CA GLN A 33 5.20 -0.19 -0.97
C GLN A 33 3.87 -0.92 -0.71
N GLU A 34 2.76 -0.36 -1.17
CA GLU A 34 1.44 -0.99 -1.17
C GLU A 34 1.47 -2.29 -1.98
N ARG A 35 1.93 -2.23 -3.24
CA ARG A 35 2.03 -3.40 -4.12
C ARG A 35 2.88 -4.50 -3.48
N GLN A 36 4.07 -4.16 -3.00
CA GLN A 36 4.96 -5.11 -2.34
C GLN A 36 4.29 -5.76 -1.12
N SER A 37 3.50 -5.00 -0.35
CA SER A 37 2.86 -5.54 0.84
C SER A 37 1.76 -6.56 0.52
N PHE A 38 1.04 -6.37 -0.60
CA PHE A 38 0.11 -7.38 -1.09
C PHE A 38 0.81 -8.61 -1.67
N GLU A 39 1.95 -8.43 -2.34
CA GLU A 39 2.77 -9.56 -2.79
C GLU A 39 3.29 -10.38 -1.61
N ASP A 40 3.81 -9.71 -0.58
CA ASP A 40 4.22 -10.34 0.68
C ASP A 40 3.04 -11.08 1.34
N PHE A 41 1.85 -10.49 1.31
CA PHE A 41 0.65 -11.09 1.89
C PHE A 41 0.24 -12.35 1.13
N ARG A 42 0.16 -12.30 -0.21
CA ARG A 42 -0.08 -13.49 -1.06
C ARG A 42 0.96 -14.58 -0.83
N ALA A 43 2.24 -14.21 -0.72
CA ALA A 43 3.31 -15.16 -0.42
C ALA A 43 3.14 -15.80 0.96
N THR A 44 2.62 -15.06 1.94
CA THR A 44 2.31 -15.59 3.28
C THR A 44 1.12 -16.54 3.24
N ILE A 45 0.06 -16.22 2.47
CA ILE A 45 -1.09 -17.11 2.26
C ILE A 45 -0.65 -18.46 1.71
N LYS A 46 0.20 -18.46 0.68
CA LYS A 46 0.75 -19.69 0.08
C LYS A 46 1.59 -20.53 1.04
N LYS A 47 2.13 -19.93 2.10
CA LYS A 47 2.91 -20.64 3.13
C LYS A 47 2.05 -21.17 4.26
N VAL A 48 0.94 -20.52 4.55
CA VAL A 48 0.07 -20.85 5.70
C VAL A 48 -1.00 -21.85 5.28
N ILE A 49 -1.59 -21.68 4.10
CA ILE A 49 -2.73 -22.49 3.63
C ILE A 49 -2.21 -23.53 2.66
N GLN A 50 -2.23 -24.79 3.10
CA GLN A 50 -1.62 -25.91 2.36
C GLN A 50 -2.59 -26.58 1.40
N GLU A 51 -3.90 -26.46 1.62
CA GLU A 51 -4.90 -27.05 0.71
C GLU A 51 -4.99 -26.21 -0.58
N PRO A 52 -4.68 -26.76 -1.76
CA PRO A 52 -4.57 -25.98 -3.00
C PRO A 52 -5.84 -25.22 -3.38
N ASP A 53 -7.00 -25.84 -3.21
CA ASP A 53 -8.29 -25.25 -3.57
C ASP A 53 -8.63 -24.08 -2.63
N ARG A 54 -8.46 -24.26 -1.31
CA ARG A 54 -8.64 -23.19 -0.32
C ARG A 54 -7.64 -22.07 -0.51
N GLN A 55 -6.39 -22.40 -0.85
CA GLN A 55 -5.36 -21.41 -1.13
C GLN A 55 -5.76 -20.55 -2.33
N ALA A 56 -6.28 -21.15 -3.41
CA ALA A 56 -6.76 -20.42 -4.57
C ALA A 56 -7.94 -19.49 -4.21
N GLU A 57 -8.91 -19.98 -3.43
CA GLU A 57 -10.03 -19.18 -2.92
C GLU A 57 -9.53 -17.97 -2.10
N MET A 58 -8.62 -18.17 -1.16
CA MET A 58 -8.08 -17.07 -0.33
C MET A 58 -7.30 -16.05 -1.15
N LEU A 59 -6.55 -16.50 -2.17
CA LEU A 59 -5.85 -15.58 -3.06
C LEU A 59 -6.83 -14.73 -3.86
N GLY A 60 -7.94 -15.31 -4.33
CA GLY A 60 -9.03 -14.56 -4.98
C GLY A 60 -9.65 -13.51 -4.04
N LEU A 61 -9.95 -13.87 -2.80
CA LEU A 61 -10.48 -12.93 -1.81
C LEU A 61 -9.53 -11.75 -1.53
N ILE A 62 -8.22 -11.98 -1.54
CA ILE A 62 -7.22 -10.89 -1.41
C ILE A 62 -7.14 -10.03 -2.66
N GLU A 63 -7.34 -10.59 -3.85
CA GLU A 63 -7.40 -9.82 -5.09
C GLU A 63 -8.62 -8.89 -5.11
N ASP A 64 -9.80 -9.40 -4.72
CA ASP A 64 -11.02 -8.61 -4.58
C ASP A 64 -10.83 -7.50 -3.52
N TYR A 65 -10.24 -7.84 -2.38
CA TYR A 65 -9.94 -6.88 -1.33
C TYR A 65 -8.97 -5.78 -1.79
N GLN A 66 -7.91 -6.14 -2.53
CA GLN A 66 -7.00 -5.15 -3.11
C GLN A 66 -7.72 -4.25 -4.13
N LEU A 67 -8.62 -4.83 -4.93
CA LEU A 67 -9.38 -4.11 -5.95
C LEU A 67 -10.34 -3.10 -5.32
N ASP A 68 -11.11 -3.49 -4.30
CA ASP A 68 -12.03 -2.60 -3.60
C ASP A 68 -11.32 -1.40 -2.98
N PHE A 69 -10.13 -1.63 -2.44
CA PHE A 69 -9.32 -0.55 -1.90
C PHE A 69 -8.75 0.38 -2.96
N LYS A 70 -8.32 -0.15 -4.12
CA LYS A 70 -7.98 0.72 -5.27
C LYS A 70 -9.18 1.57 -5.67
N GLY A 71 -10.39 1.03 -5.61
CA GLY A 71 -11.64 1.75 -5.82
C GLY A 71 -11.89 2.86 -4.78
N LEU A 72 -11.68 2.58 -3.49
CA LEU A 72 -11.75 3.58 -2.43
C LEU A 72 -10.74 4.71 -2.66
N ARG A 73 -9.50 4.35 -3.01
CA ARG A 73 -8.42 5.29 -3.30
C ARG A 73 -8.74 6.19 -4.49
N ALA A 74 -9.27 5.62 -5.57
CA ALA A 74 -9.74 6.37 -6.73
C ALA A 74 -10.90 7.32 -6.37
N THR A 75 -11.82 6.89 -5.51
CA THR A 75 -12.92 7.72 -5.01
C THR A 75 -12.39 8.92 -4.23
N VAL A 76 -11.46 8.71 -3.28
CA VAL A 76 -10.81 9.79 -2.53
C VAL A 76 -10.10 10.78 -3.47
N LYS A 77 -9.37 10.27 -4.45
CA LYS A 77 -8.67 11.11 -5.44
C LYS A 77 -9.62 11.97 -6.26
N ALA A 78 -10.68 11.36 -6.79
CA ALA A 78 -11.69 12.07 -7.60
C ALA A 78 -12.34 13.19 -6.78
N GLN A 79 -12.72 12.88 -5.54
CA GLN A 79 -13.34 13.83 -4.62
C GLN A 79 -12.40 14.98 -4.24
N ARG A 80 -11.10 14.71 -4.02
CA ARG A 80 -10.11 15.78 -3.76
C ARG A 80 -9.92 16.69 -4.97
N THR A 81 -9.96 16.14 -6.19
CA THR A 81 -9.94 16.93 -7.42
C THR A 81 -11.19 17.81 -7.54
N GLU A 82 -12.38 17.24 -7.29
CA GLU A 82 -13.65 17.97 -7.34
C GLU A 82 -13.72 19.09 -6.30
N LEU A 83 -13.26 18.84 -5.07
CA LEU A 83 -13.13 19.88 -4.04
C LEU A 83 -12.19 21.02 -4.46
N ARG A 84 -11.07 20.71 -5.13
CA ARG A 84 -10.17 21.76 -5.67
C ARG A 84 -10.87 22.60 -6.73
N HIS A 85 -11.73 22.00 -7.56
CA HIS A 85 -12.53 22.74 -8.53
C HIS A 85 -13.55 23.65 -7.83
N PHE A 86 -14.29 23.15 -6.84
CA PHE A 86 -15.24 23.96 -6.07
C PHE A 86 -14.56 25.13 -5.34
N ASN A 87 -13.37 24.90 -4.77
CA ASN A 87 -12.62 25.98 -4.12
C ASN A 87 -12.08 27.04 -5.09
N ALA A 88 -11.95 26.72 -6.37
CA ALA A 88 -11.52 27.65 -7.41
C ALA A 88 -12.69 28.40 -8.07
N ASP A 89 -13.91 27.93 -7.88
CA ASP A 89 -15.13 28.53 -8.42
C ASP A 89 -15.76 29.49 -7.38
N TYR A 90 -15.50 30.79 -7.54
CA TYR A 90 -16.05 31.82 -6.66
C TYR A 90 -17.57 32.01 -6.80
N ASP A 91 -18.17 31.49 -7.87
CA ASP A 91 -19.61 31.56 -8.11
C ASP A 91 -20.32 30.29 -7.60
N ALA A 92 -19.59 29.32 -7.03
CA ALA A 92 -20.17 28.12 -6.44
C ALA A 92 -21.12 28.49 -5.29
N SER A 93 -22.39 28.14 -5.47
CA SER A 93 -23.44 28.32 -4.47
C SER A 93 -23.27 27.37 -3.29
N ARG A 94 -23.84 27.75 -2.15
CA ARG A 94 -23.86 26.91 -0.95
C ARG A 94 -24.52 25.55 -1.22
N GLU A 95 -25.60 25.54 -1.98
CA GLU A 95 -26.36 24.34 -2.34
C GLU A 95 -25.50 23.35 -3.13
N GLN A 96 -24.59 23.85 -3.98
CA GLN A 96 -23.63 22.99 -4.69
C GLN A 96 -22.61 22.36 -3.74
N PHE A 97 -22.11 23.11 -2.75
CA PHE A 97 -21.22 22.55 -1.72
C PHE A 97 -21.93 21.49 -0.85
N GLU A 98 -23.17 21.74 -0.44
CA GLU A 98 -23.95 20.77 0.33
C GLU A 98 -24.19 19.49 -0.48
N ALA A 99 -24.59 19.62 -1.75
CA ALA A 99 -24.75 18.48 -2.65
C ALA A 99 -23.44 17.69 -2.86
N PHE A 100 -22.31 18.39 -2.95
CA PHE A 100 -20.98 17.78 -3.04
C PHE A 100 -20.63 16.99 -1.77
N ILE A 101 -20.83 17.56 -0.58
CA ILE A 101 -20.56 16.89 0.70
C ILE A 101 -21.42 15.64 0.86
N ASP A 102 -22.72 15.74 0.55
CA ASP A 102 -23.65 14.62 0.59
C ASP A 102 -23.22 13.49 -0.36
N LYS A 103 -22.74 13.83 -1.55
CA LYS A 103 -22.19 12.87 -2.51
C LYS A 103 -20.90 12.24 -1.99
N TYR A 104 -19.99 13.05 -1.46
CA TYR A 104 -18.73 12.61 -0.88
C TYR A 104 -18.97 11.55 0.22
N ASP A 105 -19.85 11.84 1.17
CA ASP A 105 -20.13 10.95 2.29
C ASP A 105 -20.72 9.62 1.83
N ARG A 106 -21.66 9.65 0.89
CA ARG A 106 -22.25 8.43 0.31
C ARG A 106 -21.20 7.58 -0.40
N ASP A 107 -20.41 8.20 -1.28
CA ASP A 107 -19.41 7.49 -2.10
C ASP A 107 -18.32 6.86 -1.22
N ILE A 108 -17.78 7.63 -0.26
CA ILE A 108 -16.75 7.17 0.66
C ILE A 108 -17.29 6.08 1.60
N SER A 109 -18.49 6.25 2.15
CA SER A 109 -19.12 5.24 3.00
C SER A 109 -19.33 3.93 2.23
N SER A 110 -19.85 4.00 1.00
CA SER A 110 -20.05 2.82 0.15
C SER A 110 -18.72 2.13 -0.18
N ALA A 111 -17.68 2.89 -0.53
CA ALA A 111 -16.38 2.30 -0.89
C ALA A 111 -15.68 1.68 0.33
N ARG A 112 -15.72 2.33 1.50
CA ARG A 112 -15.20 1.76 2.76
C ARG A 112 -15.94 0.49 3.16
N LYS A 113 -17.26 0.47 2.99
CA LYS A 113 -18.08 -0.70 3.27
C LYS A 113 -17.64 -1.89 2.42
N LYS A 114 -17.50 -1.74 1.10
CA LYS A 114 -17.02 -2.80 0.20
C LYS A 114 -15.65 -3.35 0.62
N ALA A 115 -14.66 -2.47 0.81
CA ALA A 115 -13.33 -2.88 1.26
C ALA A 115 -13.37 -3.63 2.60
N THR A 116 -14.22 -3.20 3.53
CA THR A 116 -14.42 -3.88 4.82
C THR A 116 -15.07 -5.24 4.65
N GLU A 117 -16.11 -5.35 3.81
CA GLU A 117 -16.81 -6.60 3.52
C GLU A 117 -15.88 -7.64 2.90
N SER A 118 -15.05 -7.25 1.92
CA SER A 118 -14.06 -8.13 1.29
C SER A 118 -12.99 -8.59 2.28
N ARG A 119 -12.50 -7.69 3.15
CA ARG A 119 -11.61 -8.10 4.26
C ARG A 119 -12.28 -9.11 5.18
N MET A 120 -13.55 -8.87 5.54
CA MET A 120 -14.29 -9.77 6.43
C MET A 120 -14.62 -11.10 5.76
N ALA A 121 -14.80 -11.15 4.45
CA ALA A 121 -14.91 -12.40 3.70
C ALA A 121 -13.61 -13.21 3.82
N PHE A 122 -12.45 -12.58 3.58
CA PHE A 122 -11.16 -13.22 3.78
C PHE A 122 -10.98 -13.76 5.21
N VAL A 123 -11.23 -12.93 6.23
CA VAL A 123 -11.08 -13.36 7.64
C VAL A 123 -12.00 -14.53 8.00
N ARG A 124 -13.25 -14.54 7.52
CA ARG A 124 -14.20 -15.63 7.79
C ARG A 124 -13.81 -16.94 7.11
N ALA A 125 -13.07 -16.86 6.02
CA ALA A 125 -12.65 -18.02 5.25
C ALA A 125 -11.37 -18.68 5.83
N THR A 126 -10.67 -17.99 6.74
CA THR A 126 -9.52 -18.53 7.49
C THR A 126 -9.92 -19.22 8.80
N THR A 127 -9.16 -20.22 9.22
CA THR A 127 -9.23 -20.73 10.61
C THR A 127 -8.60 -19.76 11.60
N ALA A 128 -8.78 -19.99 12.90
CA ALA A 128 -8.18 -19.17 13.94
C ALA A 128 -6.63 -19.21 13.90
N GLU A 129 -6.05 -20.40 13.67
CA GLU A 129 -4.60 -20.58 13.57
C GLU A 129 -4.03 -19.90 12.32
N GLU A 130 -4.71 -20.07 11.18
CA GLU A 130 -4.33 -19.43 9.92
C GLU A 130 -4.38 -17.91 10.05
N TRP A 131 -5.47 -17.38 10.61
CA TRP A 131 -5.62 -15.94 10.85
C TRP A 131 -4.52 -15.41 11.78
N ALA A 132 -4.20 -16.14 12.84
CA ALA A 132 -3.12 -15.76 13.75
C ALA A 132 -1.76 -15.66 13.04
N ALA A 133 -1.50 -16.51 12.05
CA ALA A 133 -0.29 -16.48 11.23
C ALA A 133 -0.33 -15.34 10.18
N LEU A 134 -1.52 -15.02 9.65
CA LEU A 134 -1.70 -14.04 8.57
C LEU A 134 -1.82 -12.59 9.04
N LYS A 135 -2.31 -12.35 10.27
CA LYS A 135 -2.66 -11.01 10.77
C LYS A 135 -1.55 -9.97 10.67
N LYS A 136 -0.27 -10.39 10.77
CA LYS A 136 0.88 -9.46 10.66
C LYS A 136 1.07 -8.97 9.23
N ALA A 137 0.91 -9.86 8.25
CA ALA A 137 1.00 -9.50 6.84
C ALA A 137 -0.20 -8.63 6.44
N ASP A 138 -1.42 -8.99 6.89
CA ASP A 138 -2.63 -8.16 6.72
C ASP A 138 -2.44 -6.76 7.30
N ALA A 139 -1.99 -6.64 8.56
CA ALA A 139 -1.77 -5.35 9.20
C ALA A 139 -0.73 -4.49 8.47
N LYS A 140 0.33 -5.10 7.92
CA LYS A 140 1.33 -4.40 7.10
C LYS A 140 0.70 -3.87 5.80
N ALA A 141 -0.06 -4.71 5.10
CA ALA A 141 -0.79 -4.30 3.90
C ALA A 141 -1.74 -3.13 4.22
N MET A 142 -2.61 -3.27 5.21
CA MET A 142 -3.54 -2.23 5.65
C MET A 142 -2.84 -0.91 6.00
N LYS A 143 -1.75 -0.97 6.77
CA LYS A 143 -0.99 0.24 7.14
C LYS A 143 -0.53 1.00 5.92
N ASN A 144 0.04 0.30 4.94
CA ASN A 144 0.57 0.94 3.73
C ASN A 144 -0.55 1.50 2.86
N MET A 145 -1.71 0.84 2.80
CA MET A 145 -2.88 1.34 2.08
C MET A 145 -3.45 2.63 2.68
N VAL A 146 -3.55 2.68 4.02
CA VAL A 146 -3.98 3.89 4.73
C VAL A 146 -3.01 5.03 4.44
N SER A 147 -1.71 4.76 4.50
CA SER A 147 -0.67 5.74 4.16
C SER A 147 -0.83 6.27 2.74
N THR A 148 -0.99 5.38 1.75
CA THR A 148 -1.14 5.79 0.34
C THR A 148 -2.40 6.61 0.11
N THR A 149 -3.47 6.34 0.85
CA THR A 149 -4.71 7.13 0.76
C THR A 149 -4.56 8.51 1.38
N GLN A 150 -3.71 8.68 2.40
CA GLN A 150 -3.47 9.97 3.07
C GLN A 150 -2.61 10.93 2.24
N GLU A 151 -1.79 10.41 1.32
CA GLU A 151 -0.94 11.25 0.44
C GLU A 151 -1.68 11.85 -0.76
N ILE A 152 -2.85 11.32 -1.11
CA ILE A 152 -3.66 11.77 -2.26
C ILE A 152 -4.26 13.12 -1.98
#